data_AF-A0AAX3YPB7-F1
#
_entry.id   AF-A0AAX3YPB7-F1
#
_cell.length_a   1.000
_cell.length_b   1.000
_cell.length_c   1.000
_cell.angle_alpha   90.00
_cell.angle_beta   90.00
_cell.angle_gamma   90.00
#
_symmetry.space_group_name_H-M   'P 1'
#
loop_
_entity.id
_entity.type
_entity.pdbx_description
1 polymer ?
#
loop_
_entity_poly.entity_id
_entity_poly.type
_entity_poly.pdbx_seq_one_letter_code
_entity_poly.pdbx_strand_id
1 'polypeptide(L)'
;MVMVSAGIGALAHGIVPAETITPTLDAAGTRTAIPLAPVVEESAPVRVTVVYKLRPGGHASLRTHQRDLARARRRLGARSWTAEVGTDRVIEQFDYRDVSEYRRYLSTRLTDPEKYLLDNIWVAACAERPRSRISNR
;
A
#
# COMPACT_ATOMS: atom_id res chain seq x y z
N MET A 1 -1.19 55.45 8.84
CA MET A 1 -0.03 55.34 9.75
C MET A 1 0.42 53.88 9.75
N VAL A 2 1.66 53.68 9.31
CA VAL A 2 2.53 52.48 9.43
C VAL A 2 2.16 51.22 8.64
N MET A 3 2.83 51.09 7.48
CA MET A 3 3.30 49.83 6.89
C MET A 3 4.15 49.06 7.90
N VAL A 4 4.07 47.73 7.88
CA VAL A 4 5.27 46.89 8.10
C VAL A 4 5.32 45.80 7.04
N SER A 5 6.16 46.10 6.06
CA SER A 5 6.76 45.16 5.11
C SER A 5 7.95 44.46 5.77
N ALA A 6 8.30 43.27 5.25
CA ALA A 6 9.59 42.57 5.36
C ALA A 6 9.96 42.00 6.76
N GLY A 7 10.57 40.83 6.88
CA GLY A 7 11.15 39.89 5.92
C GLY A 7 11.95 38.83 6.69
N ILE A 8 12.93 38.22 6.01
CA ILE A 8 13.92 37.22 6.46
C ILE A 8 13.42 35.77 6.29
N GLY A 9 14.06 34.90 5.51
CA GLY A 9 15.25 35.06 4.68
C GLY A 9 15.46 33.83 3.80
N ALA A 10 16.04 34.06 2.63
CA ALA A 10 16.60 33.03 1.77
C ALA A 10 17.97 32.59 2.31
N LEU A 11 18.15 31.29 2.55
CA LEU A 11 19.46 30.59 2.54
C LEU A 11 19.18 29.16 2.06
N ALA A 12 19.47 28.85 0.80
CA ALA A 12 20.74 28.27 0.37
C ALA A 12 20.96 26.85 0.92
N HIS A 13 20.85 25.88 0.02
CA HIS A 13 21.31 24.49 0.09
C HIS A 13 21.35 23.78 1.45
N GLY A 14 20.31 23.00 1.71
CA GLY A 14 20.41 21.76 2.49
C GLY A 14 19.92 20.60 1.63
N ILE A 15 20.83 19.92 0.92
CA ILE A 15 20.59 18.54 0.54
C ILE A 15 20.53 17.79 1.88
N VAL A 16 19.31 17.48 2.34
CA VAL A 16 19.12 16.55 3.46
C VAL A 16 18.91 15.17 2.84
N PRO A 17 19.89 14.25 2.95
CA PRO A 17 19.69 12.88 2.54
C PRO A 17 18.76 12.20 3.54
N ALA A 18 17.73 11.55 3.00
CA ALA A 18 16.89 10.53 3.62
C ALA A 18 16.57 10.75 5.11
N GLU A 19 15.40 11.28 5.43
CA GLU A 19 14.65 10.79 6.59
C GLU A 19 13.16 11.13 6.56
N THR A 20 12.37 10.08 6.80
CA THR A 20 11.11 10.09 7.56
C THR A 20 9.93 10.87 6.98
N ILE A 21 9.19 10.22 6.05
CA ILE A 21 7.78 10.59 5.82
C ILE A 21 6.94 9.90 6.89
N THR A 22 6.55 10.69 7.89
CA THR A 22 5.55 10.34 8.91
C THR A 22 4.21 10.07 8.22
N PRO A 23 3.60 8.88 8.33
CA PRO A 23 2.29 8.63 7.73
C PRO A 23 1.20 9.35 8.54
N THR A 24 0.56 10.35 7.94
CA THR A 24 -0.68 10.92 8.48
C THR A 24 -1.79 9.88 8.36
N LEU A 25 -2.38 9.51 9.50
CA LEU A 25 -3.53 8.60 9.58
C LEU A 25 -4.76 9.24 8.93
N ASP A 26 -5.43 8.50 8.05
CA ASP A 26 -6.82 8.78 7.70
C ASP A 26 -7.74 7.72 8.33
N ALA A 27 -8.81 8.17 8.97
CA ALA A 27 -9.61 7.41 9.96
C ALA A 27 -10.65 6.45 9.33
N ALA A 28 -10.64 6.27 8.00
CA ALA A 28 -11.77 5.66 7.29
C ALA A 28 -11.66 4.13 7.03
N GLY A 29 -10.67 3.42 7.57
CA GLY A 29 -10.45 2.00 7.24
C GLY A 29 -10.02 1.76 5.77
N THR A 30 -9.79 2.82 5.02
CA THR A 30 -9.28 2.79 3.65
C THR A 30 -7.78 2.56 3.68
N ARG A 31 -7.29 1.56 2.92
CA ARG A 31 -5.85 1.42 2.66
C ARG A 31 -5.40 2.61 1.81
N THR A 32 -4.73 3.57 2.42
CA THR A 32 -4.10 4.68 1.70
C THR A 32 -2.83 4.15 1.03
N ALA A 33 -2.81 4.17 -0.30
CA ALA A 33 -1.58 3.98 -1.05
C ALA A 33 -0.67 5.19 -0.79
N ILE A 34 0.61 4.95 -0.52
CA ILE A 34 1.58 6.05 -0.40
C ILE A 34 1.71 6.69 -1.80
N PRO A 35 1.50 8.02 -1.94
CA PRO A 35 1.56 8.67 -3.24
C PRO A 35 2.97 8.59 -3.83
N LEU A 36 2.99 8.38 -5.15
CA LEU A 36 4.18 8.25 -5.99
C LEU A 36 4.94 9.57 -6.14
N ALA A 37 6.26 9.47 -6.20
CA ALA A 37 7.07 10.40 -7.00
C ALA A 37 8.03 9.57 -7.89
N PRO A 38 8.21 9.87 -9.19
CA PRO A 38 7.41 10.72 -10.08
C PRO A 38 6.52 9.92 -11.06
N VAL A 39 5.39 10.54 -11.45
CA VAL A 39 4.48 10.27 -12.59
C VAL A 39 4.44 8.82 -13.11
N VAL A 40 3.61 7.98 -12.48
CA VAL A 40 3.16 6.73 -13.12
C VAL A 40 2.21 7.10 -14.24
N GLU A 41 2.50 6.64 -15.45
CA GLU A 41 1.62 6.81 -16.60
C GLU A 41 0.31 6.07 -16.34
N GLU A 42 -0.80 6.80 -16.40
CA GLU A 42 -2.08 6.31 -15.91
C GLU A 42 -2.61 5.09 -16.68
N SER A 43 -2.16 4.92 -17.93
CA SER A 43 -2.54 3.81 -18.83
C SER A 43 -1.51 2.68 -18.91
N ALA A 44 -0.36 2.80 -18.25
CA ALA A 44 0.69 1.79 -18.29
C ALA A 44 0.44 0.69 -17.25
N PRO A 45 0.87 -0.56 -17.52
CA PRO A 45 0.85 -1.63 -16.52
C PRO A 45 1.57 -1.23 -15.24
N VAL A 46 0.91 -1.44 -14.11
CA VAL A 46 1.45 -1.10 -12.80
C VAL A 46 1.65 -2.33 -11.94
N ARG A 47 2.74 -2.32 -11.18
CA ARG A 47 3.02 -3.28 -10.13
C ARG A 47 2.75 -2.63 -8.78
N VAL A 48 1.99 -3.32 -7.95
CA VAL A 48 1.73 -2.95 -6.56
C VAL A 48 2.48 -3.93 -5.68
N THR A 49 3.33 -3.41 -4.81
CA THR A 49 4.02 -4.17 -3.77
C THR A 49 3.42 -3.81 -2.42
N VAL A 50 3.04 -4.81 -1.63
CA VAL A 50 2.52 -4.61 -0.28
C VAL A 50 3.36 -5.40 0.70
N VAL A 51 3.85 -4.72 1.74
CA VAL A 51 4.65 -5.31 2.80
C VAL A 51 3.82 -5.42 4.06
N TYR A 52 3.75 -6.64 4.59
CA TYR A 52 3.05 -7.02 5.81
C TYR A 52 4.06 -7.40 6.87
N LYS A 53 3.95 -6.85 8.08
CA LYS A 53 4.69 -7.34 9.25
C LYS A 53 3.83 -8.37 9.98
N LEU A 54 4.37 -9.56 10.20
CA LEU A 54 3.66 -10.66 10.84
C LEU A 54 3.72 -10.58 12.36
N ARG A 55 2.68 -11.08 13.02
CA ARG A 55 2.72 -11.39 14.45
C ARG A 55 3.47 -12.71 14.65
N PRO A 56 3.98 -12.98 15.87
CA PRO A 56 4.38 -14.32 16.26
C PRO A 56 3.25 -15.33 15.95
N GLY A 57 3.55 -16.37 15.17
CA GLY A 57 2.56 -17.38 14.74
C GLY A 57 1.70 -17.01 13.53
N GLY A 58 1.79 -15.79 12.99
CA GLY A 58 0.99 -15.34 11.84
C GLY A 58 1.20 -16.15 10.56
N HIS A 59 2.34 -16.83 10.42
CA HIS A 59 2.63 -17.73 9.28
C HIS A 59 1.64 -18.88 9.17
N ALA A 60 1.14 -19.41 10.28
CA ALA A 60 0.18 -20.51 10.26
C ALA A 60 -1.13 -20.08 9.59
N SER A 61 -1.65 -18.92 9.99
CA SER A 61 -2.86 -18.31 9.41
C SER A 61 -2.69 -18.05 7.92
N LEU A 62 -1.53 -17.51 7.50
CA LEU A 62 -1.27 -17.24 6.09
C LEU A 62 -1.12 -18.50 5.25
N ARG A 63 -0.46 -19.52 5.77
CA ARG A 63 -0.31 -20.80 5.08
C ARG A 63 -1.66 -21.46 4.84
N THR A 64 -2.54 -21.45 5.84
CA THR A 64 -3.89 -22.01 5.73
C THR A 64 -4.72 -21.30 4.65
N HIS A 65 -4.59 -19.98 4.53
CA HIS A 65 -5.41 -19.18 3.62
C HIS A 65 -4.72 -18.78 2.31
N GLN A 66 -3.54 -19.34 1.99
CA GLN A 66 -2.74 -18.90 0.85
C GLN A 66 -3.50 -19.00 -0.49
N ARG A 67 -4.27 -20.08 -0.68
CA ARG A 67 -5.08 -20.27 -1.90
C ARG A 67 -6.23 -19.28 -1.98
N ASP A 68 -6.85 -18.97 -0.84
CA ASP A 68 -7.97 -18.04 -0.76
C ASP A 68 -7.50 -16.61 -0.99
N LEU A 69 -6.34 -16.23 -0.43
CA LEU A 69 -5.67 -14.96 -0.73
C LEU A 69 -5.43 -14.79 -2.23
N ALA A 70 -4.82 -15.79 -2.89
CA ALA A 70 -4.56 -15.74 -4.32
C ALA A 70 -5.85 -15.58 -5.15
N ARG A 71 -6.93 -16.29 -4.79
CA ARG A 71 -8.23 -16.22 -5.46
C ARG A 71 -8.90 -14.86 -5.27
N ALA A 72 -8.95 -14.37 -4.03
CA ALA A 72 -9.51 -13.07 -3.69
C ALA A 72 -8.82 -11.95 -4.47
N ARG A 73 -7.48 -11.99 -4.55
CA ARG A 73 -6.68 -11.01 -5.30
C ARG A 73 -7.01 -10.99 -6.78
N ARG A 74 -7.11 -12.16 -7.41
CA ARG A 74 -7.50 -12.27 -8.83
C ARG A 74 -8.91 -11.76 -9.09
N ARG A 75 -9.87 -12.12 -8.23
CA ARG A 75 -11.27 -11.64 -8.35
C ARG A 75 -11.38 -10.12 -8.20
N LEU A 76 -10.50 -9.53 -7.40
CA LEU A 76 -10.37 -8.09 -7.22
C LEU A 76 -9.55 -7.38 -8.32
N GLY A 77 -9.24 -8.06 -9.43
CA GLY A 77 -8.62 -7.48 -10.62
C GLY A 77 -7.11 -7.66 -10.74
N ALA A 78 -6.44 -8.32 -9.80
CA ALA A 78 -5.01 -8.60 -9.94
C ALA A 78 -4.77 -9.63 -11.07
N ARG A 79 -3.97 -9.26 -12.08
CA ARG A 79 -3.64 -10.14 -13.22
C ARG A 79 -2.60 -11.19 -12.83
N SER A 80 -1.68 -10.80 -11.98
CA SER A 80 -0.66 -11.67 -11.39
C SER A 80 -0.66 -11.49 -9.88
N TRP A 81 -0.20 -12.52 -9.18
CA TRP A 81 0.04 -12.46 -7.75
C TRP A 81 1.23 -13.33 -7.39
N THR A 82 2.16 -12.75 -6.65
CA THR A 82 3.25 -13.47 -5.99
C THR A 82 3.33 -13.02 -4.53
N ALA A 83 3.80 -13.92 -3.67
CA ALA A 83 4.04 -13.63 -2.27
C ALA A 83 5.34 -14.28 -1.81
N GLU A 84 6.21 -13.48 -1.22
CA GLU A 84 7.44 -13.92 -0.56
C GLU A 84 7.23 -13.87 0.94
N VAL A 85 7.42 -15.01 1.60
CA VAL A 85 7.24 -15.15 3.05
C VAL A 85 8.61 -15.18 3.71
N GLY A 86 8.93 -14.11 4.44
CA GLY A 86 10.12 -14.02 5.28
C GLY A 86 9.86 -14.44 6.73
N THR A 87 10.87 -14.27 7.58
CA THR A 87 10.82 -14.65 8.99
C THR A 87 9.77 -13.87 9.77
N ASP A 88 9.65 -12.57 9.53
CA ASP A 88 8.76 -11.65 10.28
C ASP A 88 7.85 -10.83 9.36
N ARG A 89 7.90 -11.07 8.05
CA ARG A 89 7.21 -10.26 7.05
C ARG A 89 6.74 -11.07 5.85
N VAL A 90 5.75 -10.54 5.16
CA VAL A 90 5.32 -11.01 3.83
C VAL A 90 5.36 -9.86 2.85
N ILE A 91 5.89 -10.12 1.67
CA ILE A 91 5.91 -9.19 0.55
C ILE A 91 4.99 -9.77 -0.52
N GLU A 92 3.85 -9.13 -0.74
CA GLU A 92 2.99 -9.47 -1.87
C GLU A 92 3.24 -8.52 -3.04
N GLN A 93 3.26 -9.07 -4.25
CA GLN A 93 3.30 -8.29 -5.48
C GLN A 93 2.12 -8.66 -6.37
N PHE A 94 1.50 -7.65 -6.98
CA PHE A 94 0.38 -7.79 -7.90
C PHE A 94 0.60 -6.90 -9.11
N ASP A 95 0.26 -7.40 -10.28
CA ASP A 95 0.19 -6.56 -11.47
C ASP A 95 -1.27 -6.21 -11.79
N TYR A 96 -1.53 -4.95 -12.09
CA TYR A 96 -2.78 -4.44 -12.63
C TYR A 96 -2.56 -3.94 -14.06
N ARG A 97 -3.64 -3.85 -14.85
CA ARG A 97 -3.57 -3.32 -16.22
C ARG A 97 -3.04 -1.90 -16.25
N ASP A 98 -3.49 -1.08 -15.31
CA ASP A 98 -3.28 0.35 -15.27
C ASP A 98 -3.59 0.91 -13.87
N VAL A 99 -3.32 2.21 -13.67
CA VAL A 99 -3.58 2.89 -12.39
C VAL A 99 -5.08 2.94 -12.08
N SER A 100 -5.93 3.05 -13.09
CA SER A 100 -7.38 3.15 -12.92
C SER A 100 -7.97 1.86 -12.34
N GLU A 101 -7.50 0.70 -12.80
CA GLU A 101 -7.89 -0.60 -12.26
C GLU A 101 -7.44 -0.76 -10.80
N TYR A 102 -6.23 -0.31 -10.47
CA TYR A 102 -5.77 -0.29 -9.09
C TYR A 102 -6.58 0.67 -8.20
N ARG A 103 -6.95 1.85 -8.69
CA ARG A 103 -7.84 2.77 -7.97
C ARG A 103 -9.23 2.18 -7.74
N ARG A 104 -9.78 1.46 -8.73
CA ARG A 104 -11.04 0.73 -8.58
C ARG A 104 -10.94 -0.36 -7.50
N TYR A 105 -9.82 -1.06 -7.44
CA TYR A 105 -9.52 -1.99 -6.34
C TYR A 105 -9.53 -1.26 -4.98
N LEU A 106 -8.89 -0.09 -4.87
CA LEU A 106 -8.87 0.68 -3.63
C LEU A 106 -10.26 1.17 -3.21
N SER A 107 -11.10 1.59 -4.17
CA SER A 107 -12.46 2.05 -3.92
C SER A 107 -13.48 0.92 -3.69
N THR A 108 -13.09 -0.34 -3.85
CA THR A 108 -13.97 -1.48 -3.60
C THR A 108 -14.26 -1.59 -2.10
N ARG A 109 -15.55 -1.51 -1.75
CA ARG A 109 -16.03 -1.47 -0.36
C ARG A 109 -15.70 -2.76 0.39
N LEU A 110 -15.57 -2.65 1.72
CA LEU A 110 -15.41 -3.81 2.62
C LEU A 110 -16.63 -4.75 2.66
N THR A 111 -17.77 -4.34 2.10
CA THR A 111 -18.93 -5.21 1.89
C THR A 111 -18.71 -6.23 0.77
N ASP A 112 -17.68 -6.03 -0.06
CA ASP A 112 -17.25 -7.05 -1.01
C ASP A 112 -16.66 -8.25 -0.23
N PRO A 113 -17.15 -9.47 -0.46
CA PRO A 113 -16.75 -10.64 0.31
C PRO A 113 -15.25 -10.93 0.21
N GLU A 114 -14.61 -10.60 -0.91
CA GLU A 114 -13.17 -10.81 -1.09
C GLU A 114 -12.38 -9.78 -0.30
N LYS A 115 -12.83 -8.52 -0.26
CA LYS A 115 -12.20 -7.49 0.59
C LYS A 115 -12.32 -7.82 2.07
N TYR A 116 -13.49 -8.28 2.49
CA TYR A 116 -13.73 -8.70 3.87
C TYR A 116 -12.86 -9.89 4.27
N LEU A 117 -12.78 -10.92 3.41
CA LEU A 117 -11.93 -12.08 3.62
C LEU A 117 -10.45 -11.68 3.75
N LEU A 118 -9.96 -10.84 2.83
CA LEU A 118 -8.59 -10.33 2.89
C LEU A 118 -8.35 -9.62 4.22
N ASP A 119 -9.23 -8.69 4.61
CA ASP A 119 -9.06 -7.91 5.84
C ASP A 119 -8.99 -8.81 7.08
N ASN A 120 -9.90 -9.79 7.21
CA ASN A 120 -9.90 -10.74 8.32
C ASN A 120 -8.58 -11.55 8.41
N ILE A 121 -8.09 -12.06 7.28
CA ILE A 121 -6.83 -12.81 7.23
C ILE A 121 -5.67 -11.91 7.69
N TRP A 122 -5.63 -10.66 7.24
CA TRP A 122 -4.58 -9.73 7.61
C TRP A 122 -4.66 -9.26 9.06
N VAL A 123 -5.86 -9.02 9.60
CA VAL A 123 -6.05 -8.71 11.02
C VAL A 123 -5.56 -9.87 11.90
N ALA A 124 -5.81 -11.11 11.49
CA ALA A 124 -5.37 -12.29 12.22
C ALA A 124 -3.85 -12.53 12.13
N ALA A 125 -3.22 -12.24 10.99
CA ALA A 125 -1.82 -12.57 10.74
C ALA A 125 -0.82 -11.44 11.02
N CYS A 126 -1.23 -10.16 10.90
CA CYS A 126 -0.32 -9.03 10.83
C CYS A 126 -0.26 -8.20 12.11
N ALA A 127 0.96 -7.83 12.51
CA ALA A 127 1.22 -7.00 13.69
C ALA A 127 0.92 -5.53 13.44
N GLU A 128 1.08 -5.09 12.19
CA GLU A 128 0.96 -3.69 11.78
C GLU A 128 0.08 -3.55 10.53
N ARG A 129 -0.39 -2.33 10.29
CA ARG A 129 -1.08 -2.01 9.04
C ARG A 129 -0.13 -2.19 7.85
N PRO A 130 -0.59 -2.79 6.74
CA PRO A 130 0.25 -3.04 5.59
C PRO A 130 0.66 -1.74 4.89
N ARG A 131 1.91 -1.70 4.42
CA ARG A 131 2.45 -0.60 3.63
C ARG A 131 2.43 -0.97 2.16
N SER A 132 1.84 -0.13 1.31
CA SER A 132 1.74 -0.39 -0.13
C SER A 132 2.52 0.66 -0.92
N ARG A 133 3.18 0.19 -1.98
CA ARG A 133 3.89 0.99 -2.97
C ARG A 133 3.47 0.54 -4.36
N ILE A 134 3.25 1.48 -5.24
CA ILE A 134 2.98 1.24 -6.66
C ILE A 134 4.22 1.67 -7.48
N SER A 135 4.47 1.01 -8.60
CA SER A 135 5.50 1.34 -9.58
C SER A 135 5.05 0.97 -10.99
N ASN A 136 5.68 1.56 -12.01
CA ASN A 136 5.58 1.02 -13.36
C ASN A 136 6.15 -0.41 -13.38
N ARG A 137 5.60 -1.26 -14.25
CA ARG A 137 6.12 -2.61 -14.48
C ARG A 137 7.38 -2.60 -15.35
#